data_AF-A0A1F5HR02-F1
#
_entry.id   AF-A0A1F5HR02-F1
#
_cell.length_a   1.000
_cell.length_b   1.000
_cell.length_c   1.000
_cell.angle_alpha   90.00
_cell.angle_beta   90.00
_cell.angle_gamma   90.00
#
_symmetry.space_group_name_H-M   'P 1'
#
loop_
_entity.id
_entity.type
_entity.pdbx_description
1 polymer ?
#
loop_
_entity_poly.entity_id
_entity_poly.type
_entity_poly.pdbx_seq_one_letter_code
_entity_poly.pdbx_strand_id
1 'polypeptide(L)'
;MSLAERVEVGVRDRDYNVYFYPLGQEGLVRYLEEKCRPLFGSDVYYDAEGTIFYRTWRDLPRKGFQPDKHVLVSRLPPRADISAPYTRYQDLKVMRIHQVRKDDGSVEAAIRSIDHTLEGERGKERDQAAAVKYRATELLDLFGGKSFTEISQDEFKTERDKTYALLARVGLDPEAVVNQLKQRMSKWLTKGSFGRDSTGRLNRLITTQALSAAHRRAIMRERGIGGPIVGKFVRMREALTFEREFCRTIFQDVTAHLRPEAMPSHMLFKYPTRRPGNVGIVRGMIHTMCFQLGLPHVKTYRTIGRQVEVILAEVEELLRQGKRAEIVQRGLFPQAYQLLVDELGKRQDIYP
;
A
#
# COMPACT_ATOMS: atom_id res chain seq x y z
N MET A 1 32.44 12.36 10.97
CA MET A 1 31.63 11.20 11.38
C MET A 1 31.25 10.37 10.17
N SER A 2 31.77 9.14 10.07
CA SER A 2 31.36 8.15 9.08
C SER A 2 29.89 7.75 9.27
N LEU A 3 29.26 7.15 8.26
CA LEU A 3 27.89 6.62 8.40
C LEU A 3 27.83 5.54 9.49
N ALA A 4 28.89 4.73 9.63
CA ALA A 4 29.04 3.76 10.71
C ALA A 4 29.08 4.44 12.09
N GLU A 5 29.81 5.55 12.24
CA GLU A 5 29.82 6.36 13.47
C GLU A 5 28.48 7.06 13.72
N ARG A 6 27.77 7.52 12.68
CA ARG A 6 26.43 8.13 12.81
C ARG A 6 25.35 7.10 13.21
N VAL A 7 25.49 5.87 12.73
CA VAL A 7 24.68 4.72 13.12
C VAL A 7 25.06 4.28 14.53
N GLU A 8 26.35 4.18 14.89
CA GLU A 8 26.77 3.86 16.25
C GLU A 8 26.33 4.91 17.28
N VAL A 9 26.49 6.20 16.99
CA VAL A 9 26.03 7.30 17.86
C VAL A 9 24.50 7.32 17.93
N GLY A 10 23.80 7.08 16.81
CA GLY A 10 22.34 6.96 16.79
C GLY A 10 21.79 5.67 17.42
N VAL A 11 22.60 4.62 17.53
CA VAL A 11 22.28 3.34 18.19
C VAL A 11 22.63 3.40 19.68
N ARG A 12 23.59 4.26 20.07
CA ARG A 12 23.90 4.56 21.49
C ARG A 12 22.76 5.35 22.15
N ASP A 13 22.09 6.24 21.42
CA ASP A 13 20.87 6.93 21.86
C ASP A 13 19.61 6.09 21.53
N ARG A 14 19.14 5.34 22.53
CA ARG A 14 18.20 4.21 22.41
C ARG A 14 16.73 4.56 22.10
N ASP A 15 16.44 5.69 21.45
CA ASP A 15 15.06 6.20 21.31
C ASP A 15 14.56 6.46 19.88
N TYR A 16 15.27 6.00 18.82
CA TYR A 16 14.91 6.33 17.43
C TYR A 16 14.74 5.11 16.50
N ASN A 17 13.70 5.15 15.65
CA ASN A 17 13.70 4.38 14.40
C ASN A 17 14.65 5.06 13.42
N VAL A 18 15.55 4.26 12.84
CA VAL A 18 16.54 4.75 11.86
C VAL A 18 16.10 4.29 10.49
N TYR A 19 15.82 5.26 9.63
CA TYR A 19 15.27 5.03 8.29
C TYR A 19 16.35 5.19 7.23
N PHE A 20 16.40 4.22 6.31
CA PHE A 20 17.36 4.22 5.22
C PHE A 20 16.66 4.01 3.88
N TYR A 21 17.33 4.39 2.78
CA TYR A 21 17.09 3.79 1.47
C TYR A 21 18.38 3.12 0.95
N PRO A 22 18.29 2.11 0.07
CA PRO A 22 19.47 1.48 -0.52
C PRO A 22 20.25 2.45 -1.40
N LEU A 23 21.59 2.41 -1.33
CA LEU A 23 22.48 3.18 -2.20
C LEU A 23 22.14 2.92 -3.68
N GLY A 24 22.10 3.96 -4.51
CA GLY A 24 21.68 3.86 -5.91
C GLY A 24 20.17 4.05 -6.13
N GLN A 25 19.37 4.23 -5.08
CA GLN A 25 17.98 4.70 -5.20
C GLN A 25 17.85 6.24 -5.14
N GLU A 26 18.93 7.00 -4.99
CA GLU A 26 18.85 8.48 -4.91
C GLU A 26 18.10 9.08 -6.10
N GLY A 27 18.39 8.58 -7.31
CA GLY A 27 17.76 9.06 -8.53
C GLY A 27 16.25 8.84 -8.54
N LEU A 28 15.78 7.70 -8.03
CA LEU A 28 14.35 7.38 -7.99
C LEU A 28 13.63 8.18 -6.89
N VAL A 29 14.28 8.41 -5.76
CA VAL A 29 13.75 9.29 -4.70
C VAL A 29 13.60 10.72 -5.20
N ARG A 30 14.64 11.27 -5.85
CA ARG A 30 14.58 12.60 -6.47
C ARG A 30 13.54 12.67 -7.57
N TYR A 31 13.44 11.64 -8.41
CA TYR A 31 12.42 11.57 -9.45
C TYR A 31 11.00 11.69 -8.86
N LEU A 32 10.71 10.99 -7.76
CA LEU A 32 9.42 11.11 -7.07
C LEU A 32 9.14 12.52 -6.54
N GLU A 33 10.17 13.20 -6.05
CA GLU A 33 10.05 14.52 -5.42
C GLU A 33 9.98 15.66 -6.44
N GLU A 34 10.68 15.52 -7.57
CA GLU A 34 10.82 16.57 -8.58
C GLU A 34 9.89 16.40 -9.78
N LYS A 35 9.53 15.16 -10.14
CA LYS A 35 8.85 14.82 -11.39
C LYS A 35 7.49 14.15 -11.20
N CYS A 36 7.20 13.60 -10.03
CA CYS A 36 5.91 12.99 -9.75
C CYS A 36 5.02 13.91 -8.91
N ARG A 37 3.71 13.75 -9.05
CA ARG A 37 2.69 14.46 -8.29
C ARG A 37 2.00 13.52 -7.30
N PRO A 38 1.75 13.94 -6.06
CA PRO A 38 1.02 13.12 -5.09
C PRO A 38 -0.47 13.04 -5.46
N LEU A 39 -1.08 11.87 -5.24
CA LEU A 39 -2.52 11.67 -5.36
C LEU A 39 -3.21 12.10 -4.05
N PHE A 40 -4.06 13.12 -4.12
CA PHE A 40 -5.02 13.51 -3.07
C PHE A 40 -4.49 13.44 -1.62
N GLY A 41 -3.33 14.06 -1.36
CA GLY A 41 -2.75 14.10 0.00
C GLY A 41 -2.30 12.74 0.55
N SER A 42 -2.12 11.75 -0.34
CA SER A 42 -1.59 10.43 -0.01
C SER A 42 -0.11 10.29 -0.38
N ASP A 43 0.51 9.22 0.13
CA ASP A 43 1.89 8.80 -0.18
C ASP A 43 1.99 8.03 -1.52
N VAL A 44 0.96 8.13 -2.38
CA VAL A 44 0.96 7.60 -3.75
C VAL A 44 1.25 8.74 -4.72
N TYR A 45 2.11 8.50 -5.70
CA TYR A 45 2.56 9.48 -6.67
C TYR A 45 2.32 8.96 -8.09
N TYR A 46 2.08 9.88 -9.02
CA TYR A 46 2.06 9.57 -10.45
C TYR A 46 3.02 10.47 -11.22
N ASP A 47 3.64 9.95 -12.28
CA ASP A 47 4.44 10.77 -13.19
C ASP A 47 3.62 11.28 -14.39
N ALA A 48 4.24 12.10 -15.23
CA ALA A 48 3.60 12.63 -16.43
C ALA A 48 3.11 11.55 -17.41
N GLU A 49 3.59 10.31 -17.29
CA GLU A 49 3.21 9.17 -18.13
C GLU A 49 2.08 8.34 -17.51
N GLY A 50 1.61 8.69 -16.31
CA GLY A 50 0.57 7.95 -15.57
C GLY A 50 1.11 6.76 -14.78
N THR A 51 2.43 6.62 -14.62
CA THR A 51 3.02 5.54 -13.83
C THR A 51 2.79 5.80 -12.35
N ILE A 52 2.26 4.82 -11.63
CA ILE A 52 1.97 4.94 -10.19
C ILE A 52 3.15 4.44 -9.35
N PHE A 53 3.46 5.20 -8.30
CA PHE A 53 4.51 4.89 -7.34
C PHE A 53 4.01 5.03 -5.90
N TYR A 54 4.48 4.21 -4.99
CA TYR A 54 4.25 4.40 -3.55
C TYR A 54 5.40 3.83 -2.73
N ARG A 55 5.62 4.43 -1.56
CA ARG A 55 6.74 4.09 -0.65
C ARG A 55 6.26 3.12 0.43
N THR A 56 6.93 1.99 0.56
CA THR A 56 6.75 1.02 1.66
C THR A 56 8.01 0.95 2.53
N TRP A 57 7.85 0.50 3.77
CA TRP A 57 8.95 0.32 4.72
C TRP A 57 9.06 -1.15 5.09
N ARG A 58 10.26 -1.72 4.95
CA ARG A 58 10.53 -3.10 5.36
C ARG A 58 11.47 -3.14 6.56
N ASP A 59 11.21 -4.08 7.46
CA ASP A 59 12.17 -4.43 8.51
C ASP A 59 13.43 -5.03 7.91
N LEU A 60 14.57 -4.47 8.29
CA LEU A 60 15.88 -4.99 7.92
C LEU A 60 16.53 -5.66 9.14
N PRO A 61 16.86 -6.96 9.06
CA PRO A 61 17.54 -7.64 10.14
C PRO A 61 18.91 -7.00 10.39
N ARG A 62 19.25 -6.76 11.66
CA ARG A 62 20.56 -6.18 12.06
C ARG A 62 21.76 -7.05 11.65
N LYS A 63 21.57 -8.37 11.58
CA LYS A 63 22.61 -9.32 11.19
C LYS A 63 22.79 -9.26 9.67
N GLY A 64 23.98 -8.86 9.22
CA GLY A 64 24.32 -8.70 7.80
C GLY A 64 23.96 -7.33 7.21
N PHE A 65 23.57 -6.35 8.03
CA PHE A 65 23.40 -4.97 7.58
C PHE A 65 24.76 -4.37 7.20
N GLN A 66 24.84 -3.81 6.00
CA GLN A 66 26.00 -3.11 5.45
C GLN A 66 25.66 -1.62 5.37
N PRO A 67 26.10 -0.79 6.34
CA PRO A 67 25.74 0.62 6.41
C PRO A 67 26.17 1.39 5.16
N ASP A 68 27.35 1.07 4.63
CA ASP A 68 27.93 1.61 3.39
C ASP A 68 27.06 1.43 2.14
N LYS A 69 26.11 0.48 2.16
CA LYS A 69 25.14 0.25 1.08
C LYS A 69 23.82 0.99 1.24
N HIS A 70 23.72 1.90 2.21
CA HIS A 70 22.47 2.56 2.54
C HIS A 70 22.68 4.04 2.86
N VAL A 71 21.71 4.88 2.49
CA VAL A 71 21.72 6.30 2.85
C VAL A 71 20.71 6.55 3.96
N LEU A 72 21.14 7.27 5.01
CA LEU A 72 20.31 7.65 6.14
C LEU A 72 19.33 8.77 5.75
N VAL A 73 18.04 8.54 5.99
CA VAL A 73 16.95 9.47 5.61
C VAL A 73 16.56 10.39 6.75
N SER A 74 16.40 9.88 7.97
CA SER A 74 16.06 10.71 9.13
C SER A 74 16.41 10.07 10.47
N ARG A 75 16.57 10.93 11.48
CA ARG A 75 16.41 10.64 12.91
C ARG A 75 15.10 11.31 13.32
N LEU A 76 14.03 10.56 13.62
CA LEU A 76 12.82 11.21 14.16
C LEU A 76 13.16 11.85 15.51
N PRO A 77 12.89 13.12 15.80
CA PRO A 77 13.14 13.69 17.13
C PRO A 77 12.19 13.09 18.18
N PRO A 78 12.58 13.08 19.46
CA PRO A 78 11.81 12.48 20.54
C PRO A 78 10.70 13.46 20.93
N ARG A 79 9.59 13.47 20.20
CA ARG A 79 8.39 14.14 20.70
C ARG A 79 7.54 13.17 21.50
N ALA A 80 7.87 13.14 22.79
CA ALA A 80 7.00 13.00 23.94
C ALA A 80 5.78 12.06 23.78
N ASP A 81 6.01 10.77 24.02
CA ASP A 81 5.03 10.02 24.81
C ASP A 81 5.63 9.85 26.21
N ILE A 82 5.21 10.73 27.11
CA ILE A 82 5.72 10.89 28.49
C ILE A 82 5.36 9.64 29.35
N SER A 83 4.72 8.64 28.75
CA SER A 83 4.30 7.40 29.40
C SER A 83 5.10 6.14 29.00
N ALA A 84 6.16 6.24 28.16
CA ALA A 84 6.73 5.06 27.55
C ALA A 84 8.16 4.66 27.99
N PRO A 85 8.32 3.75 28.99
CA PRO A 85 9.53 2.90 29.11
C PRO A 85 9.64 1.83 27.99
N TYR A 86 9.03 2.08 26.82
CA TYR A 86 8.70 1.07 25.79
C TYR A 86 9.52 1.18 24.49
N THR A 87 10.57 2.01 24.42
CA THR A 87 11.40 2.28 23.22
C THR A 87 12.55 1.29 22.95
N ARG A 88 12.76 0.25 23.77
CA ARG A 88 13.91 -0.68 23.61
C ARG A 88 13.82 -1.67 22.42
N TYR A 89 12.81 -1.56 21.55
CA TYR A 89 12.63 -2.42 20.37
C TYR A 89 12.77 -1.60 19.08
N GLN A 90 14.01 -1.24 18.75
CA GLN A 90 14.35 -0.51 17.52
C GLN A 90 14.72 -1.49 16.39
N ASP A 91 14.06 -1.38 15.25
CA ASP A 91 14.44 -2.10 14.02
C ASP A 91 14.91 -1.10 12.94
N LEU A 92 15.88 -1.51 12.13
CA LEU A 92 16.32 -0.72 10.97
C LEU A 92 15.22 -0.84 9.91
N LYS A 93 14.73 0.29 9.40
CA LYS A 93 13.71 0.29 8.35
C LYS A 93 14.32 0.74 7.04
N VAL A 94 14.13 -0.05 5.99
CA VAL A 94 14.55 0.31 4.64
C VAL A 94 13.34 0.64 3.78
N MET A 95 13.40 1.81 3.14
CA MET A 95 12.41 2.26 2.19
C MET A 95 12.51 1.44 0.91
N ARG A 96 11.36 1.04 0.39
CA ARG A 96 11.22 0.51 -0.97
C ARG A 96 10.22 1.37 -1.73
N ILE A 97 10.59 1.74 -2.95
CA ILE A 97 9.68 2.37 -3.89
C ILE A 97 9.08 1.26 -4.75
N HIS A 98 7.76 1.12 -4.68
CA HIS A 98 7.02 0.27 -5.61
C HIS A 98 6.66 1.11 -6.83
N GLN A 99 6.83 0.51 -8.01
CA GLN A 99 6.47 1.11 -9.28
C GLN A 99 5.49 0.17 -9.99
N VAL A 100 4.33 0.70 -10.35
CA VAL A 100 3.28 -0.03 -11.03
C VAL A 100 3.24 0.46 -12.48
N ARG A 101 3.93 -0.27 -13.37
CA ARG A 101 4.05 0.04 -14.80
C ARG A 101 3.05 -0.72 -15.68
N LYS A 102 1.96 -1.26 -15.13
CA LYS A 102 1.00 -1.99 -15.97
C LYS A 102 0.30 -0.98 -16.88
N ASP A 103 0.62 -1.03 -18.16
CA ASP A 103 0.09 -0.11 -19.19
C ASP A 103 -1.45 -0.15 -19.27
N ASP A 104 -2.05 -1.26 -18.83
CA ASP A 104 -3.50 -1.50 -18.77
C ASP A 104 -3.96 -1.78 -17.32
N GLY A 105 -4.49 -0.75 -16.64
CA GLY A 105 -5.08 -0.86 -15.30
C GLY A 105 -4.05 -0.81 -14.17
N SER A 106 -3.12 0.14 -14.28
CA SER A 106 -2.13 0.44 -13.25
C SER A 106 -2.79 0.84 -11.91
N VAL A 107 -3.93 1.53 -11.95
CA VAL A 107 -4.69 1.91 -10.74
C VAL A 107 -5.25 0.68 -10.04
N GLU A 108 -5.90 -0.25 -10.76
CA GLU A 108 -6.44 -1.49 -10.18
C GLU A 108 -5.35 -2.42 -9.67
N ALA A 109 -4.19 -2.45 -10.35
CA ALA A 109 -3.03 -3.19 -9.87
C ALA A 109 -2.45 -2.57 -8.59
N ALA A 110 -2.42 -1.24 -8.50
CA ALA A 110 -1.99 -0.53 -7.31
C ALA A 110 -2.96 -0.77 -6.14
N ILE A 111 -4.27 -0.64 -6.35
CA ILE A 111 -5.31 -0.95 -5.35
C ILE A 111 -5.12 -2.37 -4.81
N ARG A 112 -5.05 -3.38 -5.69
CA ARG A 112 -4.84 -4.78 -5.29
C ARG A 112 -3.55 -4.99 -4.49
N SER A 113 -2.46 -4.32 -4.86
CA SER A 113 -1.21 -4.43 -4.09
C SER A 113 -1.34 -3.81 -2.70
N ILE A 114 -2.11 -2.72 -2.56
CA ILE A 114 -2.34 -2.09 -1.27
C ILE A 114 -3.28 -2.95 -0.42
N ASP A 115 -4.34 -3.50 -0.99
CA ASP A 115 -5.24 -4.42 -0.29
C ASP A 115 -4.51 -5.67 0.19
N HIS A 116 -3.67 -6.29 -0.63
CA HIS A 116 -2.83 -7.40 -0.17
C HIS A 116 -1.95 -7.01 1.03
N THR A 117 -1.44 -5.78 1.04
CA THR A 117 -0.66 -5.26 2.18
C THR A 117 -1.54 -5.04 3.41
N LEU A 118 -2.74 -4.49 3.22
CA LEU A 118 -3.73 -4.31 4.28
C LEU A 118 -4.20 -5.66 4.84
N GLU A 119 -4.54 -6.65 4.02
CA GLU A 119 -4.97 -7.98 4.45
C GLU A 119 -3.88 -8.71 5.23
N GLY A 120 -2.63 -8.65 4.74
CA GLY A 120 -1.47 -9.24 5.41
C GLY A 120 -1.21 -8.64 6.79
N GLU A 121 -1.22 -7.30 6.89
CA GLU A 121 -0.91 -6.60 8.14
C GLU A 121 -2.11 -6.48 9.08
N ARG A 122 -3.33 -6.29 8.57
CA ARG A 122 -4.56 -6.00 9.36
C ARG A 122 -5.22 -7.24 9.93
N GLY A 123 -5.21 -8.36 9.21
CA GLY A 123 -5.88 -9.60 9.66
C GLY A 123 -4.96 -10.45 10.53
N LYS A 124 -3.98 -11.09 9.92
CA LYS A 124 -3.18 -12.12 10.59
C LYS A 124 -2.29 -11.57 11.70
N GLU A 125 -1.60 -10.46 11.47
CA GLU A 125 -0.62 -9.97 12.45
C GLU A 125 -1.26 -9.31 13.67
N ARG A 126 -2.41 -8.63 13.49
CA ARG A 126 -3.15 -8.04 14.59
C ARG A 126 -3.73 -9.12 15.50
N ASP A 127 -4.35 -10.15 14.92
CA ASP A 127 -4.92 -11.27 15.69
C ASP A 127 -3.82 -12.06 16.42
N GLN A 128 -2.66 -12.25 15.77
CA GLN A 128 -1.47 -12.81 16.38
C GLN A 128 -0.99 -11.99 17.60
N ALA A 129 -0.88 -10.66 17.45
CA ALA A 129 -0.48 -9.79 18.55
C ALA A 129 -1.52 -9.77 19.68
N ALA A 130 -2.81 -9.70 19.36
CA ALA A 130 -3.90 -9.73 20.33
C ALA A 130 -3.92 -11.04 21.13
N ALA A 131 -3.73 -12.19 20.46
CA ALA A 131 -3.64 -13.49 21.12
C ALA A 131 -2.44 -13.59 22.07
N VAL A 132 -1.26 -13.12 21.65
CA VAL A 132 -0.07 -13.09 22.52
C VAL A 132 -0.30 -12.17 23.72
N LYS A 133 -0.89 -11.00 23.52
CA LYS A 133 -1.21 -10.04 24.58
C LYS A 133 -2.15 -10.67 25.61
N TYR A 134 -3.26 -11.26 25.15
CA TYR A 134 -4.25 -11.91 26.00
C TYR A 134 -3.62 -13.03 26.84
N ARG A 135 -2.90 -13.95 26.19
CA ARG A 135 -2.28 -15.08 26.87
C ARG A 135 -1.19 -14.68 27.85
N ALA A 136 -0.41 -13.66 27.51
CA ALA A 136 0.59 -13.12 28.43
C ALA A 136 -0.07 -12.53 29.69
N THR A 137 -1.21 -11.87 29.55
CA THR A 137 -1.99 -11.36 30.70
C THR A 137 -2.53 -12.51 31.55
N GLU A 138 -3.17 -13.53 30.95
CA GLU A 138 -3.68 -14.69 31.70
C GLU A 138 -2.59 -15.36 32.55
N LEU A 139 -1.41 -15.57 31.96
CA LEU A 139 -0.28 -16.18 32.67
C LEU A 139 0.29 -15.25 33.74
N LEU A 140 0.33 -13.94 33.50
CA LEU A 140 0.74 -12.97 34.51
C LEU A 140 -0.21 -12.93 35.71
N ASP A 141 -1.52 -13.03 35.47
CA ASP A 141 -2.54 -13.04 36.53
C ASP A 141 -2.46 -14.35 37.34
N LEU A 142 -2.34 -15.49 36.66
CA LEU A 142 -2.18 -16.80 37.31
C LEU A 142 -0.91 -16.85 38.19
N PHE A 143 0.21 -16.38 37.66
CA PHE A 143 1.51 -16.36 38.35
C PHE A 143 1.67 -15.16 39.31
N GLY A 144 0.76 -14.19 39.22
CA GLY A 144 0.65 -13.05 40.12
C GLY A 144 -0.13 -13.38 41.38
N GLY A 145 -1.23 -14.16 41.23
CA GLY A 145 -2.19 -14.47 42.30
C GLY A 145 -1.91 -15.72 43.13
N LYS A 146 -0.99 -16.61 42.71
CA LYS A 146 -0.56 -17.80 43.47
C LYS A 146 0.93 -17.72 43.83
N SER A 147 1.36 -18.40 44.91
CA SER A 147 2.79 -18.64 45.10
C SER A 147 3.29 -19.61 44.03
N PHE A 148 4.48 -19.37 43.46
CA PHE A 148 5.05 -20.24 42.41
C PHE A 148 5.26 -21.68 42.86
N THR A 149 5.39 -21.91 44.17
CA THR A 149 5.53 -23.23 44.79
C THR A 149 4.20 -23.97 44.91
N GLU A 150 3.07 -23.27 44.80
CA GLU A 150 1.71 -23.84 44.85
C GLU A 150 1.23 -24.31 43.48
N ILE A 151 1.95 -23.96 42.42
CA ILE A 151 1.62 -24.35 41.06
C ILE A 151 2.28 -25.70 40.77
N SER A 152 1.45 -26.71 40.51
CA SER A 152 1.95 -28.06 40.25
C SER A 152 2.68 -28.15 38.89
N GLN A 153 3.53 -29.16 38.73
CA GLN A 153 4.19 -29.39 37.43
C GLN A 153 3.18 -29.69 36.31
N ASP A 154 2.06 -30.33 36.63
CA ASP A 154 0.99 -30.62 35.68
C ASP A 154 0.20 -29.36 35.28
N GLU A 155 0.01 -28.41 36.20
CA GLU A 155 -0.54 -27.09 35.87
C GLU A 155 0.40 -26.32 34.92
N PHE A 156 1.72 -26.29 35.20
CA PHE A 156 2.67 -25.68 34.27
C PHE A 156 2.67 -26.33 32.89
N LYS A 157 2.60 -27.67 32.83
CA LYS A 157 2.51 -28.41 31.57
C LYS A 157 1.24 -28.05 30.81
N THR A 158 0.10 -28.01 31.49
CA THR A 158 -1.20 -27.64 30.91
C THR A 158 -1.17 -26.21 30.34
N GLU A 159 -0.64 -25.25 31.10
CA GLU A 159 -0.55 -23.86 30.65
C GLU A 159 0.46 -23.68 29.50
N ARG A 160 1.51 -24.49 29.47
CA ARG A 160 2.44 -24.54 28.34
C ARG A 160 1.74 -25.07 27.09
N ASP A 161 1.04 -26.19 27.18
CA ASP A 161 0.39 -26.83 26.04
C ASP A 161 -0.73 -25.93 25.47
N LYS A 162 -1.51 -25.26 26.33
CA LYS A 162 -2.47 -24.21 25.92
C LYS A 162 -1.79 -23.07 25.16
N THR A 163 -0.60 -22.66 25.59
CA THR A 163 0.17 -21.60 24.93
C THR A 163 0.64 -22.02 23.54
N TYR A 164 1.16 -23.24 23.39
CA TYR A 164 1.54 -23.77 22.07
C TYR A 164 0.33 -23.93 21.15
N ALA A 165 -0.79 -24.48 21.66
CA ALA A 165 -2.03 -24.62 20.89
C ALA A 165 -2.56 -23.26 20.41
N LEU A 166 -2.53 -22.23 21.26
CA LEU A 166 -2.92 -20.88 20.89
C LEU A 166 -2.02 -20.32 19.78
N LEU A 167 -0.69 -20.43 19.95
CA LEU A 167 0.29 -19.93 18.98
C LEU A 167 0.14 -20.63 17.62
N ALA A 168 -0.07 -21.95 17.61
CA ALA A 168 -0.34 -22.70 16.40
C ALA A 168 -1.65 -22.26 15.72
N ARG A 169 -2.73 -22.07 16.50
CA ARG A 169 -4.04 -21.61 16.00
C ARG A 169 -3.97 -20.27 15.29
N VAL A 170 -3.16 -19.34 15.79
CA VAL A 170 -2.98 -18.02 15.16
C VAL A 170 -1.86 -17.99 14.11
N GLY A 171 -1.26 -19.14 13.78
CA GLY A 171 -0.19 -19.26 12.79
C GLY A 171 1.11 -18.56 13.20
N LEU A 172 1.42 -18.52 14.50
CA LEU A 172 2.63 -17.93 15.08
C LEU A 172 3.50 -19.01 15.72
N ASP A 173 3.86 -20.03 14.95
CA ASP A 173 4.75 -21.10 15.38
C ASP A 173 6.17 -20.55 15.66
N PRO A 174 6.71 -20.69 16.89
CA PRO A 174 8.05 -20.22 17.23
C PRO A 174 9.17 -20.73 16.31
N GLU A 175 9.00 -21.92 15.72
CA GLU A 175 10.05 -22.59 14.93
C GLU A 175 9.96 -22.28 13.43
N ALA A 176 8.77 -21.99 12.91
CA ALA A 176 8.55 -21.71 11.48
C ALA A 176 8.59 -20.20 11.13
N VAL A 177 8.49 -19.31 12.13
CA VAL A 177 8.36 -17.87 11.90
C VAL A 177 9.72 -17.21 11.59
N VAL A 178 9.84 -16.69 10.35
CA VAL A 178 11.04 -15.98 9.86
C VAL A 178 11.13 -14.54 10.35
N ASN A 179 9.99 -13.89 10.64
CA ASN A 179 9.97 -12.49 11.08
C ASN A 179 10.47 -12.37 12.54
N GLN A 180 11.55 -11.62 12.74
CA GLN A 180 12.20 -11.45 14.06
C GLN A 180 11.28 -10.88 15.15
N LEU A 181 10.35 -9.99 14.79
CA LEU A 181 9.41 -9.41 15.76
C LEU A 181 8.41 -10.45 16.24
N LYS A 182 7.82 -11.21 15.30
CA LYS A 182 6.91 -12.32 15.61
C LYS A 182 7.61 -13.42 16.40
N GLN A 183 8.83 -13.79 15.99
CA GLN A 183 9.66 -14.76 16.69
C GLN A 183 9.98 -14.35 18.13
N ARG A 184 10.25 -13.05 18.37
CA ARG A 184 10.47 -12.56 19.73
C ARG A 184 9.20 -12.64 20.57
N MET A 185 8.04 -12.30 20.02
CA MET A 185 6.75 -12.42 20.73
C MET A 185 6.47 -13.85 21.14
N SER A 186 6.54 -14.81 20.21
CA SER A 186 6.39 -16.25 20.53
C SER A 186 7.42 -16.70 21.55
N LYS A 187 8.71 -16.45 21.29
CA LYS A 187 9.81 -16.93 22.14
C LYS A 187 9.66 -16.49 23.59
N TRP A 188 9.32 -15.23 23.84
CA TRP A 188 9.17 -14.73 25.21
C TRP A 188 7.89 -15.25 25.88
N LEU A 189 6.79 -15.40 25.13
CA LEU A 189 5.56 -15.98 25.65
C LEU A 189 5.78 -17.45 26.03
N THR A 190 6.37 -18.23 25.12
CA THR A 190 6.76 -19.62 25.35
C THR A 190 7.70 -19.71 26.53
N LYS A 191 8.78 -18.92 26.59
CA LYS A 191 9.70 -18.93 27.74
C LYS A 191 8.98 -18.65 29.07
N GLY A 192 8.04 -17.70 29.07
CA GLY A 192 7.25 -17.38 30.25
C GLY A 192 6.31 -18.51 30.69
N SER A 193 5.75 -19.29 29.77
CA SER A 193 4.85 -20.39 30.13
C SER A 193 5.55 -21.56 30.83
N PHE A 194 6.87 -21.70 30.72
CA PHE A 194 7.62 -22.76 31.38
C PHE A 194 7.77 -22.56 32.91
N GLY A 195 7.61 -21.33 33.42
CA GLY A 195 7.81 -21.05 34.85
C GLY A 195 9.25 -21.22 35.36
N ARG A 196 10.21 -21.49 34.46
CA ARG A 196 11.58 -21.92 34.78
C ARG A 196 12.64 -21.01 34.18
N ASP A 197 13.79 -20.96 34.84
CA ASP A 197 14.98 -20.30 34.33
C ASP A 197 15.83 -21.19 33.40
N SER A 198 16.95 -20.66 32.93
CA SER A 198 17.89 -21.39 32.07
C SER A 198 18.56 -22.60 32.74
N THR A 199 18.50 -22.70 34.07
CA THR A 199 19.01 -23.84 34.84
C THR A 199 17.91 -24.86 35.16
N GLY A 200 16.67 -24.62 34.70
CA GLY A 200 15.53 -25.51 34.90
C GLY A 200 14.83 -25.34 36.24
N ARG A 201 15.23 -24.36 37.07
CA ARG A 201 14.63 -24.07 38.39
C ARG A 201 13.40 -23.19 38.24
N LEU A 202 12.41 -23.37 39.12
CA LEU A 202 11.26 -22.47 39.19
C LEU A 202 11.72 -21.06 39.56
N ASN A 203 11.37 -20.08 38.73
CA ASN A 203 11.85 -18.72 38.91
C ASN A 203 10.76 -17.71 38.53
N ARG A 204 10.14 -17.13 39.56
CA ARG A 204 9.08 -16.12 39.42
C ARG A 204 9.56 -14.90 38.66
N LEU A 205 10.71 -14.36 39.05
CA LEU A 205 11.24 -13.12 38.47
C LEU A 205 11.45 -13.27 36.95
N ILE A 206 12.14 -14.33 36.53
CA ILE A 206 12.44 -14.58 35.11
C ILE A 206 11.16 -14.82 34.32
N THR A 207 10.21 -15.56 34.90
CA THR A 207 8.91 -15.85 34.30
C THR A 207 8.09 -14.57 34.09
N THR A 208 7.91 -13.77 35.13
CA THR A 208 7.18 -12.49 35.07
C THR A 208 7.85 -11.51 34.11
N GLN A 209 9.17 -11.45 34.09
CA GLN A 209 9.91 -10.62 33.12
C GLN A 209 9.71 -11.09 31.68
N ALA A 210 9.74 -12.40 31.42
CA ALA A 210 9.50 -12.97 30.09
C ALA A 210 8.08 -12.69 29.59
N LEU A 211 7.07 -12.88 30.44
CA LEU A 211 5.67 -12.59 30.10
C LEU A 211 5.42 -11.09 29.91
N SER A 212 5.96 -10.24 30.78
CA SER A 212 5.92 -8.79 30.60
C SER A 212 6.58 -8.37 29.29
N ALA A 213 7.70 -9.00 28.94
CA ALA A 213 8.40 -8.80 27.68
C ALA A 213 7.55 -9.19 26.46
N ALA A 214 6.81 -10.29 26.52
CA ALA A 214 5.89 -10.72 25.47
C ALA A 214 4.70 -9.76 25.34
N HIS A 215 4.04 -9.45 26.47
CA HIS A 215 2.89 -8.55 26.54
C HIS A 215 3.21 -7.16 25.97
N ARG A 216 4.32 -6.55 26.41
CA ARG A 216 4.75 -5.24 25.90
C ARG A 216 5.00 -5.24 24.40
N ARG A 217 5.64 -6.29 23.87
CA ARG A 217 5.91 -6.40 22.42
C ARG A 217 4.62 -6.57 21.63
N ALA A 218 3.67 -7.35 22.14
CA ALA A 218 2.37 -7.53 21.54
C ALA A 218 1.58 -6.21 21.45
N ILE A 219 1.53 -5.42 22.54
CA ILE A 219 0.90 -4.08 22.53
C ILE A 219 1.58 -3.15 21.51
N MET A 220 2.91 -3.12 21.48
CA MET A 220 3.64 -2.28 20.54
C MET A 220 3.38 -2.68 19.09
N ARG A 221 3.29 -3.99 18.80
CA ARG A 221 2.98 -4.49 17.46
C ARG A 221 1.54 -4.17 17.08
N GLU A 222 0.58 -4.37 17.98
CA GLU A 222 -0.83 -4.04 17.78
C GLU A 222 -1.02 -2.55 17.46
N ARG A 223 -0.37 -1.65 18.23
CA ARG A 223 -0.37 -0.20 17.98
C ARG A 223 0.35 0.19 16.69
N GLY A 224 1.49 -0.45 16.39
CA GLY A 224 2.26 -0.20 15.18
C GLY A 224 1.54 -0.62 13.89
N ILE A 225 0.77 -1.71 13.96
CA ILE A 225 -0.12 -2.15 12.87
C ILE A 225 -1.27 -1.15 12.73
N GLY A 226 -2.04 -0.93 13.80
CA GLY A 226 -3.28 -0.15 13.77
C GLY A 226 -3.11 1.34 13.48
N GLY A 227 -1.98 1.94 13.87
CA GLY A 227 -1.74 3.37 13.68
C GLY A 227 -1.03 3.70 12.36
N PRO A 228 0.32 3.78 12.32
CA PRO A 228 1.04 4.35 11.18
C PRO A 228 0.94 3.53 9.88
N ILE A 229 0.85 2.20 9.98
CA ILE A 229 0.87 1.31 8.80
C ILE A 229 -0.52 1.27 8.18
N VAL A 230 -1.53 0.82 8.93
CA VAL A 230 -2.90 0.71 8.40
C VAL A 230 -3.44 2.09 7.99
N GLY A 231 -3.27 3.13 8.81
CA GLY A 231 -3.74 4.47 8.47
C GLY A 231 -3.07 5.08 7.23
N LYS A 232 -1.82 4.70 6.92
CA LYS A 232 -1.15 5.10 5.68
C LYS A 232 -1.74 4.37 4.48
N PHE A 233 -1.81 3.04 4.53
CA PHE A 233 -2.28 2.23 3.40
C PHE A 233 -3.78 2.39 3.13
N VAL A 234 -4.61 2.65 4.14
CA VAL A 234 -6.03 3.00 3.94
C VAL A 234 -6.17 4.31 3.15
N ARG A 235 -5.44 5.36 3.53
CA ARG A 235 -5.45 6.64 2.80
C ARG A 235 -4.95 6.50 1.37
N MET A 236 -3.91 5.70 1.15
CA MET A 236 -3.44 5.40 -0.20
C MET A 236 -4.51 4.68 -1.02
N ARG A 237 -5.20 3.69 -0.43
CA ARG A 237 -6.28 2.96 -1.09
C ARG A 237 -7.42 3.91 -1.47
N GLU A 238 -7.87 4.75 -0.54
CA GLU A 238 -8.93 5.73 -0.79
C GLU A 238 -8.55 6.70 -1.91
N ALA A 239 -7.32 7.21 -1.93
CA ALA A 239 -6.83 8.07 -2.99
C ALA A 239 -6.82 7.38 -4.36
N LEU A 240 -6.41 6.10 -4.42
CA LEU A 240 -6.44 5.32 -5.65
C LEU A 240 -7.87 4.97 -6.10
N THR A 241 -8.77 4.68 -5.17
CA THR A 241 -10.19 4.45 -5.49
C THR A 241 -10.83 5.72 -6.05
N PHE A 242 -10.53 6.88 -5.47
CA PHE A 242 -10.98 8.16 -6.02
C PHE A 242 -10.41 8.40 -7.41
N GLU A 243 -9.11 8.19 -7.61
CA GLU A 243 -8.45 8.32 -8.90
C GLU A 243 -9.08 7.43 -9.97
N ARG A 244 -9.42 6.18 -9.60
CA ARG A 244 -10.15 5.25 -10.46
C ARG A 244 -11.48 5.84 -10.91
N GLU A 245 -12.31 6.29 -9.97
CA GLU A 245 -13.62 6.87 -10.30
C GLU A 245 -13.48 8.12 -11.17
N PHE A 246 -12.52 8.99 -10.85
CA PHE A 246 -12.24 10.19 -11.64
C PHE A 246 -11.89 9.85 -13.10
N CYS A 247 -11.02 8.86 -13.32
CA CYS A 247 -10.70 8.38 -14.67
C CYS A 247 -11.91 7.79 -15.39
N ARG A 248 -12.75 7.04 -14.68
CA ARG A 248 -13.98 6.45 -15.25
C ARG A 248 -14.98 7.53 -15.65
N THR A 249 -15.14 8.58 -14.84
CA THR A 249 -15.99 9.73 -15.18
C THR A 249 -15.53 10.40 -16.47
N ILE A 250 -14.21 10.56 -16.67
CA ILE A 250 -13.68 11.11 -17.93
C ILE A 250 -14.06 10.21 -19.12
N PHE A 251 -13.88 8.90 -19.00
CA PHE A 251 -14.29 7.97 -20.06
C PHE A 251 -15.79 8.02 -20.32
N GLN A 252 -16.62 8.12 -19.27
CA GLN A 252 -18.07 8.23 -19.37
C GLN A 252 -18.50 9.53 -20.05
N ASP A 253 -17.87 10.66 -19.72
CA ASP A 253 -18.14 11.97 -20.32
C ASP A 253 -17.81 11.95 -21.82
N VAL A 254 -16.62 11.45 -22.18
CA VAL A 254 -16.22 11.29 -23.59
C VAL A 254 -17.18 10.34 -24.31
N THR A 255 -17.53 9.21 -23.70
CA THR A 255 -18.48 8.24 -24.27
C THR A 255 -19.85 8.85 -24.50
N ALA A 256 -20.35 9.65 -23.54
CA ALA A 256 -21.62 10.34 -23.65
C ALA A 256 -21.63 11.31 -24.83
N HIS A 257 -20.54 12.03 -25.05
CA HIS A 257 -20.38 12.89 -26.22
C HIS A 257 -20.32 12.10 -27.53
N LEU A 258 -19.70 10.92 -27.57
CA LEU A 258 -19.64 10.09 -28.79
C LEU A 258 -20.96 9.42 -29.17
N ARG A 259 -22.01 9.50 -28.33
CA ARG A 259 -23.32 8.91 -28.66
C ARG A 259 -23.90 9.58 -29.92
N PRO A 260 -24.45 8.78 -30.86
CA PRO A 260 -25.02 9.30 -32.10
C PRO A 260 -26.07 10.40 -31.91
N GLU A 261 -26.74 10.46 -30.77
CA GLU A 261 -27.82 11.42 -30.48
C GLU A 261 -27.36 12.64 -29.68
N ALA A 262 -26.18 12.59 -29.06
CA ALA A 262 -25.73 13.58 -28.09
C ALA A 262 -24.96 14.77 -28.70
N MET A 263 -24.48 14.62 -29.95
CA MET A 263 -23.70 15.66 -30.61
C MET A 263 -24.48 16.37 -31.74
N PRO A 264 -24.21 17.67 -31.99
CA PRO A 264 -24.55 18.34 -33.26
C PRO A 264 -24.00 17.60 -34.49
N SER A 265 -22.97 16.79 -34.26
CA SER A 265 -22.34 15.89 -35.23
C SER A 265 -23.31 14.88 -35.83
N HIS A 266 -24.37 14.47 -35.11
CA HIS A 266 -25.45 13.65 -35.65
C HIS A 266 -25.99 14.24 -36.97
N MET A 267 -26.27 15.55 -36.98
CA MET A 267 -26.82 16.23 -38.15
C MET A 267 -25.77 16.38 -39.25
N LEU A 268 -24.49 16.54 -38.89
CA LEU A 268 -23.37 16.61 -39.84
C LEU A 268 -23.10 15.27 -40.54
N PHE A 269 -23.30 14.15 -39.83
CA PHE A 269 -22.99 12.81 -40.31
C PHE A 269 -24.21 12.09 -40.88
N LYS A 270 -25.43 12.42 -40.45
CA LYS A 270 -26.68 11.92 -41.04
C LYS A 270 -26.91 12.46 -42.45
N TYR A 271 -26.46 13.68 -42.74
CA TYR A 271 -26.56 14.31 -44.05
C TYR A 271 -25.21 14.86 -44.53
N PRO A 272 -24.23 13.99 -44.83
CA PRO A 272 -22.85 14.41 -45.08
C PRO A 272 -22.71 15.30 -46.32
N THR A 273 -23.63 15.19 -47.27
CA THR A 273 -23.68 15.95 -48.53
C THR A 273 -24.28 17.35 -48.41
N ARG A 274 -24.96 17.69 -47.30
CA ARG A 274 -25.54 19.04 -47.08
C ARG A 274 -24.46 20.05 -46.68
N ARG A 275 -24.74 21.35 -46.86
CA ARG A 275 -23.84 22.43 -46.42
C ARG A 275 -23.56 22.29 -44.92
N PRO A 276 -22.29 22.30 -44.49
CA PRO A 276 -21.94 22.07 -43.10
C PRO A 276 -22.34 23.25 -42.20
N GLY A 277 -23.25 23.01 -41.26
CA GLY A 277 -23.43 23.86 -40.08
C GLY A 277 -22.70 23.24 -38.88
N ASN A 278 -22.15 24.05 -37.96
CA ASN A 278 -21.59 23.60 -36.68
C ASN A 278 -20.29 22.76 -36.73
N VAL A 279 -19.56 22.71 -37.87
CA VAL A 279 -18.27 21.99 -37.95
C VAL A 279 -17.25 22.50 -36.93
N GLY A 280 -17.18 23.83 -36.74
CA GLY A 280 -16.30 24.42 -35.72
C GLY A 280 -16.62 23.96 -34.30
N ILE A 281 -17.90 23.81 -33.98
CA ILE A 281 -18.35 23.30 -32.66
C ILE A 281 -17.91 21.84 -32.48
N VAL A 282 -18.15 20.99 -33.48
CA VAL A 282 -17.78 19.56 -33.40
C VAL A 282 -16.26 19.39 -33.31
N ARG A 283 -15.48 20.18 -34.06
CA ARG A 283 -14.01 20.18 -33.91
C ARG A 283 -13.58 20.62 -32.51
N GLY A 284 -14.21 21.65 -31.94
CA GLY A 284 -13.96 22.07 -30.56
C GLY A 284 -14.25 20.97 -29.54
N MET A 285 -15.37 20.25 -29.69
CA MET A 285 -15.71 19.11 -28.83
C MET A 285 -14.69 17.97 -28.96
N ILE A 286 -14.27 17.64 -30.19
CA ILE A 286 -13.22 16.63 -30.43
C ILE A 286 -11.92 17.02 -29.72
N HIS A 287 -11.49 18.27 -29.85
CA HIS A 287 -10.30 18.76 -29.18
C HIS A 287 -10.39 18.64 -27.66
N THR A 288 -11.54 18.99 -27.07
CA THR A 288 -11.79 18.83 -25.63
C THR A 288 -11.72 17.36 -25.20
N MET A 289 -12.31 16.44 -25.96
CA MET A 289 -12.24 15.00 -25.65
C MET A 289 -10.80 14.47 -25.72
N CYS A 290 -10.03 14.85 -26.75
CA CYS A 290 -8.61 14.49 -26.84
C CYS A 290 -7.82 15.05 -25.65
N PHE A 291 -8.07 16.30 -25.27
CA PHE A 291 -7.46 16.90 -24.08
C PHE A 291 -7.78 16.13 -22.80
N GLN A 292 -9.06 15.76 -22.58
CA GLN A 292 -9.50 14.97 -21.44
C GLN A 292 -8.82 13.60 -21.39
N LEU A 293 -8.73 12.89 -22.51
CA LEU A 293 -8.05 11.59 -22.61
C LEU A 293 -6.52 11.70 -22.44
N GLY A 294 -5.95 12.86 -22.74
CA GLY A 294 -4.52 13.15 -22.58
C GLY A 294 -4.12 13.56 -21.15
N LEU A 295 -5.08 13.76 -20.24
CA LEU A 295 -4.79 14.15 -18.86
C LEU A 295 -3.91 13.11 -18.16
N PRO A 296 -2.90 13.51 -17.35
CA PRO A 296 -1.99 12.58 -16.68
C PRO A 296 -2.69 11.47 -15.89
N HIS A 297 -3.80 11.80 -15.24
CA HIS A 297 -4.67 10.89 -14.48
C HIS A 297 -5.18 9.72 -15.35
N VAL A 298 -5.64 10.03 -16.56
CA VAL A 298 -6.20 9.08 -17.53
C VAL A 298 -5.14 8.17 -18.14
N LYS A 299 -3.87 8.56 -18.11
CA LYS A 299 -2.77 7.75 -18.66
C LYS A 299 -2.54 6.44 -17.90
N THR A 300 -3.19 6.22 -16.76
CA THR A 300 -3.26 4.90 -16.14
C THR A 300 -4.00 3.84 -16.98
N TYR A 301 -4.83 4.31 -17.92
CA TYR A 301 -5.53 3.57 -18.98
C TYR A 301 -5.03 3.95 -20.39
N ARG A 302 -3.75 4.35 -20.49
CA ARG A 302 -3.16 5.01 -21.66
C ARG A 302 -3.43 4.30 -22.98
N THR A 303 -3.38 2.97 -23.02
CA THR A 303 -3.51 2.21 -24.26
C THR A 303 -4.82 2.54 -24.98
N ILE A 304 -5.94 2.46 -24.26
CA ILE A 304 -7.26 2.75 -24.82
C ILE A 304 -7.45 4.25 -25.04
N GLY A 305 -7.05 5.09 -24.08
CA GLY A 305 -7.13 6.55 -24.24
C GLY A 305 -6.42 7.04 -25.51
N ARG A 306 -5.21 6.51 -25.78
CA ARG A 306 -4.41 6.86 -26.97
C ARG A 306 -5.01 6.30 -28.26
N GLN A 307 -5.57 5.10 -28.25
CA GLN A 307 -6.27 4.55 -29.42
C GLN A 307 -7.45 5.45 -29.82
N VAL A 308 -8.24 5.88 -28.83
CA VAL A 308 -9.38 6.78 -29.07
C VAL A 308 -8.92 8.16 -29.51
N GLU A 309 -7.87 8.72 -28.88
CA GLU A 309 -7.26 9.99 -29.29
C GLU A 309 -6.83 9.98 -30.77
N VAL A 310 -6.19 8.89 -31.22
CA VAL A 310 -5.77 8.73 -32.64
C VAL A 310 -6.98 8.72 -33.57
N ILE A 311 -8.05 7.99 -33.22
CA ILE A 311 -9.29 7.96 -34.01
C ILE A 311 -9.92 9.36 -34.07
N LEU A 312 -9.99 10.06 -32.95
CA LEU A 312 -10.56 11.40 -32.85
C LEU A 312 -9.76 12.45 -33.63
N ALA A 313 -8.43 12.38 -33.60
CA ALA A 313 -7.56 13.23 -34.40
C ALA A 313 -7.76 13.00 -35.90
N GLU A 314 -7.94 11.74 -36.32
CA GLU A 314 -8.25 11.40 -37.72
C GLU A 314 -9.62 11.97 -38.16
N VAL A 315 -10.63 11.88 -37.29
CA VAL A 315 -11.94 12.51 -37.52
C VAL A 315 -11.78 14.03 -37.70
N GLU A 316 -10.98 14.69 -36.87
CA GLU A 316 -10.76 16.12 -36.97
C GLU A 316 -10.13 16.52 -38.32
N GLU A 317 -9.14 15.75 -38.78
CA GLU A 317 -8.48 16.00 -40.05
C GLU A 317 -9.42 15.78 -41.25
N LEU A 318 -10.23 14.71 -41.22
CA LEU A 318 -11.25 14.47 -42.25
C LEU A 318 -12.32 15.57 -42.27
N LEU A 319 -12.69 16.12 -41.11
CA LEU A 319 -13.58 17.28 -41.02
C LEU A 319 -12.94 18.53 -41.64
N ARG A 320 -11.64 18.75 -41.42
CA ARG A 320 -10.88 19.87 -42.02
C ARG A 320 -10.84 19.76 -43.55
N GLN A 321 -10.70 18.55 -44.07
CA GLN A 321 -10.70 18.26 -45.52
C GLN A 321 -12.12 18.22 -46.13
N GLY A 322 -13.18 18.38 -45.34
CA GLY A 322 -14.56 18.30 -45.81
C GLY A 322 -15.05 16.88 -46.14
N LYS A 323 -14.29 15.84 -45.78
CA LYS A 323 -14.54 14.43 -46.12
C LYS A 323 -15.47 13.73 -45.11
N ARG A 324 -16.65 14.31 -44.86
CA ARG A 324 -17.61 13.79 -43.86
C ARG A 324 -18.16 12.40 -44.19
N ALA A 325 -18.35 12.08 -45.46
CA ALA A 325 -18.85 10.77 -45.89
C ALA A 325 -17.87 9.63 -45.52
N GLU A 326 -16.57 9.91 -45.56
CA GLU A 326 -15.52 8.94 -45.23
C GLU A 326 -15.54 8.57 -43.74
N ILE A 327 -15.81 9.55 -42.86
CA ILE A 327 -15.96 9.33 -41.41
C ILE A 327 -17.10 8.34 -41.12
N VAL A 328 -18.23 8.50 -41.83
CA VAL A 328 -19.41 7.65 -41.67
C VAL A 328 -19.17 6.25 -42.24
N GLN A 329 -18.64 6.17 -43.47
CA GLN A 329 -18.35 4.90 -44.13
C GLN A 329 -17.37 4.04 -43.33
N ARG A 330 -16.37 4.68 -42.71
CA ARG A 330 -15.39 3.99 -41.87
C ARG A 330 -15.89 3.73 -40.45
N GLY A 331 -16.99 4.34 -40.02
CA GLY A 331 -17.56 4.14 -38.69
C GLY A 331 -16.65 4.59 -37.55
N LEU A 332 -15.87 5.67 -37.73
CA LEU A 332 -14.84 6.09 -36.76
C LEU A 332 -15.42 6.43 -35.37
N PHE A 333 -16.58 7.11 -35.31
CA PHE A 333 -17.25 7.42 -34.04
C PHE A 333 -17.75 6.15 -33.31
N PRO A 334 -18.48 5.23 -33.96
CA PRO A 334 -18.82 3.93 -33.38
C PRO A 334 -17.61 3.14 -32.86
N GLN A 335 -16.48 3.15 -33.59
CA GLN A 335 -15.26 2.48 -33.15
C GLN A 335 -14.70 3.09 -31.86
N ALA A 336 -14.55 4.42 -31.81
CA ALA A 336 -14.10 5.13 -30.61
C ALA A 336 -15.05 4.89 -29.42
N TYR A 337 -16.36 4.96 -29.66
CA TYR A 337 -17.38 4.67 -28.65
C TYR A 337 -17.25 3.26 -28.08
N GLN A 338 -17.14 2.25 -28.96
CA GLN A 338 -17.08 0.86 -28.53
C GLN A 338 -15.81 0.57 -27.70
N LEU A 339 -14.66 1.14 -28.08
CA LEU A 339 -13.42 0.98 -27.31
C LEU A 339 -13.55 1.50 -25.87
N LEU A 340 -14.19 2.66 -25.67
CA LEU A 340 -14.40 3.21 -24.33
C LEU A 340 -15.41 2.40 -23.52
N VAL A 341 -16.51 1.97 -24.14
CA VAL A 341 -17.54 1.15 -23.48
C VAL A 341 -16.98 -0.21 -23.07
N ASP A 342 -16.23 -0.87 -23.96
CA ASP A 342 -15.59 -2.16 -23.68
C ASP A 342 -14.59 -2.04 -22.52
N GLU A 343 -13.79 -0.97 -22.49
CA GLU A 343 -12.85 -0.75 -21.38
C GLU A 343 -13.58 -0.47 -20.07
N LEU A 344 -14.60 0.40 -20.08
CA LEU A 344 -15.44 0.66 -18.90
C LEU A 344 -16.10 -0.63 -18.37
N GLY A 345 -16.59 -1.48 -19.26
CA GLY A 345 -17.20 -2.77 -18.94
C GLY A 345 -16.18 -3.77 -18.36
N LYS A 346 -15.05 -3.98 -19.04
CA LYS A 346 -13.95 -4.85 -18.55
C LYS A 346 -13.50 -4.49 -17.14
N ARG A 347 -13.47 -3.20 -16.81
CA ARG A 347 -12.99 -2.71 -15.50
C ARG A 347 -14.07 -2.65 -14.43
N GLN A 348 -15.36 -2.81 -14.78
CA GLN A 348 -16.45 -2.88 -13.81
C GLN A 348 -16.34 -4.12 -12.93
N ASP A 349 -15.86 -5.22 -13.50
CA ASP A 349 -15.79 -6.51 -12.81
C ASP A 349 -14.49 -6.72 -12.00
N ILE A 350 -13.44 -5.91 -12.24
CA ILE A 350 -12.14 -6.10 -11.60
C ILE A 350 -12.16 -5.66 -10.12
N TYR A 351 -13.09 -4.78 -9.75
CA TYR A 351 -13.26 -4.31 -8.38
C TYR A 351 -14.62 -3.57 -8.24
N PRO A 352 -15.74 -4.30 -8.00
CA PRO A 352 -17.09 -3.75 -7.98
C PRO A 352 -17.33 -2.72 -6.87
#